data_AF-A0A9W6HXE3-F1
#
_entry.id   AF-A0A9W6HXE3-F1
#
_cell.length_a   1.000
_cell.length_b   1.000
_cell.length_c   1.000
_cell.angle_alpha   90.00
_cell.angle_beta   90.00
_cell.angle_gamma   90.00
#
_symmetry.space_group_name_H-M   'P 1'
#
loop_
_entity.id
_entity.type
_entity.pdbx_description
1 polymer ?
#
loop_
_entity_poly.entity_id
_entity_poly.type
_entity_poly.pdbx_seq_one_letter_code
_entity_poly.pdbx_strand_id
1 'polypeptide(L)'
;MSDTARAIRRVYLACEFLPADPTVRGLVSIGLTDDAGRDYYAVNNDMDFTAVLDVPWMVDDVWPWLPRCTADGYPYLLDRVHPDVKLIKEIRDEVAMYFACGPPETHLYAACGGQHIHRLHSLWDNHWEVMPSAVPRWFHELWSLAVQAGNPPLPERPRREHHALTHARYYRTLHERLLTLTACPRCGGDGFRPARGFHRTPAGRQWAAPPRIGCVDESPATRRVPEDHGYPPYRPDTGSDRSTRLPTRQMHSVVCDVCAYVYDEDGDGILVFVDPEEAVRDVLRHHWMCLTDGRAICPRDDEEHRAVYDELMPPEPGAGGDERIPPDEEIDERIPPDEEIDERIPPDEER
;
A
#
# COMPACT_ATOMS: atom_id res chain seq x y z
N MET A 1 18.63 21.80 -39.64
CA MET A 1 18.46 20.57 -38.82
C MET A 1 18.03 21.05 -37.44
N SER A 2 16.83 20.68 -36.97
CA SER A 2 16.38 20.95 -35.60
C SER A 2 15.51 19.79 -35.12
N ASP A 3 16.20 18.70 -34.80
CA ASP A 3 16.08 17.88 -33.59
C ASP A 3 14.76 17.92 -32.79
N THR A 4 13.73 17.20 -33.24
CA THR A 4 12.61 16.81 -32.37
C THR A 4 12.03 15.47 -32.79
N ALA A 5 12.88 14.45 -32.88
CA ALA A 5 12.38 13.11 -32.58
C ALA A 5 11.99 13.15 -31.10
N ARG A 6 10.72 13.43 -30.83
CA ARG A 6 10.13 13.48 -29.49
C ARG A 6 10.25 12.07 -28.92
N ALA A 7 11.38 11.79 -28.28
CA ALA A 7 11.69 10.45 -27.82
C ALA A 7 10.62 10.03 -26.80
N ILE A 8 9.95 8.92 -27.09
CA ILE A 8 9.03 8.26 -26.18
C ILE A 8 9.81 7.95 -24.91
N ARG A 9 9.33 8.45 -23.77
CA ARG A 9 9.93 8.12 -22.47
C ARG A 9 9.49 6.72 -22.09
N ARG A 10 10.43 5.87 -21.67
CA ARG A 10 10.13 4.52 -21.18
C ARG A 10 10.24 4.50 -19.67
N VAL A 11 9.15 4.18 -18.99
CA VAL A 11 9.11 4.07 -17.53
C VAL A 11 8.89 2.62 -17.15
N TYR A 12 9.60 2.15 -16.14
CA TYR A 12 9.56 0.79 -15.62
C TYR A 12 9.00 0.82 -14.21
N LEU A 13 7.96 0.03 -13.97
CA LEU A 13 7.19 -0.01 -12.73
C LEU A 13 7.35 -1.36 -12.04
N ALA A 14 7.58 -1.31 -10.74
CA ALA A 14 7.40 -2.44 -9.84
C ALA A 14 6.78 -1.95 -8.53
N CYS A 15 6.07 -2.83 -7.85
CA CYS A 15 5.44 -2.57 -6.56
C CYS A 15 5.58 -3.82 -5.70
N GLU A 16 5.65 -3.65 -4.40
CA GLU A 16 5.38 -4.71 -3.43
C GLU A 16 4.00 -4.44 -2.82
N PHE A 17 3.18 -5.48 -2.64
CA PHE A 17 1.78 -5.33 -2.26
C PHE A 17 1.19 -6.62 -1.69
N LEU A 18 0.08 -6.48 -0.97
CA LEU A 18 -0.84 -7.57 -0.65
C LEU A 18 -1.71 -7.88 -1.88
N PRO A 19 -1.65 -9.10 -2.45
CA PRO A 19 -2.43 -9.42 -3.65
C PRO A 19 -3.95 -9.42 -3.41
N ALA A 20 -4.37 -9.77 -2.19
CA ALA A 20 -5.78 -9.87 -1.82
C ALA A 20 -6.45 -8.52 -1.56
N ASP A 21 -5.67 -7.46 -1.28
CA ASP A 21 -6.18 -6.11 -1.09
C ASP A 21 -5.81 -5.23 -2.29
N PRO A 22 -6.76 -4.97 -3.21
CA PRO A 22 -6.51 -4.17 -4.39
C PRO A 22 -6.34 -2.67 -4.15
N THR A 23 -6.67 -2.19 -2.95
CA THR A 23 -6.72 -0.77 -2.61
C THR A 23 -5.34 -0.21 -2.29
N VAL A 24 -5.27 1.08 -1.96
CA VAL A 24 -4.03 1.70 -1.46
C VAL A 24 -3.55 1.09 -0.14
N ARG A 25 -4.45 0.54 0.69
CA ARG A 25 -4.04 -0.15 1.94
C ARG A 25 -3.22 -1.42 1.67
N GLY A 26 -3.45 -2.07 0.53
CA GLY A 26 -2.68 -3.22 0.08
C GLY A 26 -1.39 -2.86 -0.66
N LEU A 27 -1.11 -1.59 -0.93
CA LEU A 27 0.16 -1.14 -1.52
C LEU A 27 1.23 -0.99 -0.43
N VAL A 28 2.35 -1.70 -0.54
CA VAL A 28 3.47 -1.62 0.43
C VAL A 28 4.54 -0.66 -0.05
N SER A 29 5.01 -0.81 -1.28
CA SER A 29 5.98 0.12 -1.87
C SER A 29 5.83 0.21 -3.38
N ILE A 30 6.27 1.34 -3.95
CA ILE A 30 6.26 1.61 -5.39
C ILE A 30 7.65 2.05 -5.84
N GLY A 31 8.12 1.48 -6.95
CA GLY A 31 9.39 1.82 -7.58
C GLY A 31 9.18 2.15 -9.06
N LEU A 32 9.71 3.29 -9.47
CA LEU A 32 9.74 3.76 -10.85
C LEU A 32 11.17 4.09 -11.24
N THR A 33 11.55 3.72 -12.46
CA THR A 33 12.78 4.22 -13.11
C THR A 33 12.46 4.49 -14.57
N ASP A 34 13.21 5.37 -15.22
CA ASP A 34 13.09 5.59 -16.65
C ASP A 34 14.37 5.30 -17.43
N ASP A 35 14.28 5.41 -18.75
CA ASP A 35 15.39 5.23 -19.68
C ASP A 35 16.51 6.28 -19.53
N ALA A 36 16.26 7.39 -18.83
CA ALA A 36 17.30 8.34 -18.42
C ALA A 36 17.88 8.02 -17.03
N GLY A 37 17.33 7.03 -16.32
CA GLY A 37 17.72 6.67 -14.96
C GLY A 37 17.21 7.61 -13.87
N ARG A 38 16.12 8.31 -14.13
CA ARG A 38 15.40 9.06 -13.09
C ARG A 38 14.55 8.10 -12.29
N ASP A 39 14.95 7.93 -11.03
CA ASP A 39 14.32 7.02 -10.11
C ASP A 39 13.33 7.73 -9.20
N TYR A 40 12.29 7.00 -8.82
CA TYR A 40 11.37 7.35 -7.76
C TYR A 40 11.05 6.09 -6.95
N TYR A 41 11.07 6.23 -5.62
CA TYR A 41 10.76 5.15 -4.71
C TYR A 41 10.03 5.71 -3.50
N ALA A 42 9.03 4.96 -3.04
CA ALA A 42 8.33 5.26 -1.82
C ALA A 42 7.79 3.98 -1.17
N VAL A 43 7.71 3.99 0.15
CA VAL A 43 7.04 3.04 1.02
C VAL A 43 5.80 3.70 1.58
N ASN A 44 4.67 2.99 1.51
CA ASN A 44 3.38 3.51 1.92
C ASN A 44 3.23 3.43 3.44
N ASN A 45 3.19 4.59 4.09
CA ASN A 45 2.91 4.69 5.52
C ASN A 45 1.45 4.38 5.88
N ASP A 46 0.54 4.40 4.89
CA ASP A 46 -0.89 4.16 5.10
C ASP A 46 -1.30 2.72 4.72
N MET A 47 -0.32 1.83 4.56
CA MET A 47 -0.59 0.41 4.31
C MET A 47 -1.25 -0.26 5.52
N ASP A 48 -1.94 -1.37 5.29
CA ASP A 48 -2.43 -2.20 6.37
C ASP A 48 -1.28 -3.01 7.00
N PHE A 49 -0.62 -2.44 8.01
CA PHE A 49 0.52 -3.05 8.69
C PHE A 49 0.21 -4.44 9.23
N THR A 50 -0.94 -4.60 9.87
CA THR A 50 -1.36 -5.89 10.44
C THR A 50 -1.50 -6.93 9.34
N ALA A 51 -2.21 -6.61 8.26
CA ALA A 51 -2.36 -7.53 7.14
C ALA A 51 -1.03 -7.86 6.44
N VAL A 52 -0.09 -6.92 6.36
CA VAL A 52 1.26 -7.17 5.82
C VAL A 52 2.05 -8.11 6.71
N LEU A 53 2.05 -7.88 8.03
CA LEU A 53 2.78 -8.69 8.99
C LEU A 53 2.15 -10.08 9.21
N ASP A 54 0.86 -10.24 8.93
CA ASP A 54 0.15 -11.52 8.99
C ASP A 54 0.49 -12.47 7.83
N VAL A 55 1.17 -11.98 6.78
CA VAL A 55 1.61 -12.81 5.65
C VAL A 55 3.09 -13.17 5.82
N PRO A 56 3.44 -14.44 6.17
CA PRO A 56 4.83 -14.82 6.44
C PRO A 56 5.79 -14.51 5.30
N TRP A 57 5.34 -14.70 4.05
CA TRP A 57 6.13 -14.38 2.87
C TRP A 57 6.48 -12.88 2.78
N MET A 58 5.55 -11.99 3.13
CA MET A 58 5.83 -10.55 3.16
C MET A 58 6.87 -10.22 4.24
N VAL A 59 6.74 -10.84 5.41
CA VAL A 59 7.66 -10.64 6.53
C VAL A 59 9.08 -11.14 6.21
N ASP A 60 9.19 -12.28 5.54
CA ASP A 60 10.47 -12.91 5.27
C ASP A 60 11.18 -12.31 4.04
N ASP A 61 10.43 -11.98 3.00
CA ASP A 61 11.01 -11.63 1.70
C ASP A 61 10.93 -10.12 1.36
N VAL A 62 9.90 -9.39 1.82
CA VAL A 62 9.67 -7.97 1.49
C VAL A 62 10.10 -7.04 2.62
N TRP A 63 9.54 -7.27 3.81
CA TRP A 63 9.72 -6.43 4.99
C TRP A 63 11.19 -6.12 5.32
N PRO A 64 12.16 -7.06 5.18
CA PRO A 64 13.55 -6.78 5.52
C PRO A 64 14.19 -5.67 4.69
N TRP A 65 13.62 -5.36 3.52
CA TRP A 65 14.10 -4.37 2.57
C TRP A 65 13.41 -3.00 2.70
N LEU A 66 12.45 -2.86 3.61
CA LEU A 66 11.84 -1.57 3.91
C LEU A 66 12.73 -0.76 4.88
N PRO A 67 12.57 0.58 4.95
CA PRO A 67 13.15 1.39 6.00
C PRO A 67 12.60 0.98 7.37
N ARG A 68 13.45 0.44 8.24
CA ARG A 68 13.06 -0.11 9.54
C ARG A 68 13.91 0.47 10.64
N CYS A 69 13.32 0.61 11.83
CA CYS A 69 14.07 0.98 13.02
C CYS A 69 15.06 -0.14 13.37
N THR A 70 16.36 0.17 13.40
CA THR A 70 17.42 -0.82 13.69
C THR A 70 17.68 -1.02 15.19
N ALA A 71 16.86 -0.43 16.06
CA ALA A 71 17.00 -0.58 17.50
C ALA A 71 16.71 -2.03 17.93
N ASP A 72 17.59 -2.58 18.78
CA ASP A 72 17.51 -3.95 19.28
C ASP A 72 16.11 -4.25 19.84
N GLY A 73 15.37 -5.16 19.18
CA GLY A 73 14.06 -5.65 19.62
C GLY A 73 12.85 -5.30 18.74
N TYR A 74 12.99 -4.46 17.71
CA TYR A 74 11.84 -4.00 16.90
C TYR A 74 11.97 -4.29 15.38
N PRO A 75 12.16 -5.56 14.95
CA PRO A 75 12.38 -5.89 13.54
C PRO A 75 11.18 -5.56 12.63
N TYR A 76 10.00 -5.37 13.22
CA TYR A 76 8.73 -5.07 12.53
C TYR A 76 8.29 -3.61 12.65
N LEU A 77 9.16 -2.73 13.15
CA LEU A 77 8.86 -1.30 13.21
C LEU A 77 9.40 -0.60 11.97
N LEU A 78 8.49 0.00 11.19
CA LEU A 78 8.83 0.84 10.05
C LEU A 78 9.41 2.17 10.55
N ASP A 79 10.51 2.62 9.93
CA ASP A 79 11.10 3.93 10.20
C ASP A 79 10.28 5.04 9.52
N ARG A 80 9.25 5.53 10.23
CA ARG A 80 8.30 6.52 9.70
C ARG A 80 8.89 7.90 9.42
N VAL A 81 10.11 8.18 9.89
CA VAL A 81 10.81 9.44 9.59
C VAL A 81 11.80 9.30 8.43
N HIS A 82 11.96 8.08 7.89
CA HIS A 82 12.78 7.86 6.71
C HIS A 82 12.19 8.59 5.49
N PRO A 83 13.01 9.27 4.66
CA PRO A 83 12.51 10.08 3.54
C PRO A 83 11.73 9.30 2.47
N ASP A 84 11.97 7.98 2.39
CA ASP A 84 11.23 7.09 1.48
C ASP A 84 9.89 6.62 2.05
N VAL A 85 9.63 6.78 3.35
CA VAL A 85 8.33 6.44 3.97
C VAL A 85 7.42 7.66 3.89
N LYS A 86 6.30 7.52 3.21
CA LYS A 86 5.44 8.63 2.82
C LYS A 86 3.96 8.30 3.01
N LEU A 87 3.14 9.32 3.29
CA LEU A 87 1.69 9.19 3.24
C LEU A 87 1.24 8.94 1.80
N ILE A 88 0.13 8.24 1.61
CA ILE A 88 -0.39 7.89 0.28
C ILE A 88 -0.68 9.13 -0.57
N LYS A 89 -1.10 10.22 0.07
CA LYS A 89 -1.34 11.52 -0.57
C LYS A 89 -0.05 12.07 -1.17
N GLU A 90 1.06 12.02 -0.44
CA GLU A 90 2.37 12.46 -0.92
C GLU A 90 2.84 11.58 -2.07
N ILE A 91 2.70 10.25 -1.94
CA ILE A 91 3.05 9.30 -3.00
C ILE A 91 2.27 9.60 -4.28
N ARG A 92 0.95 9.82 -4.17
CA ARG A 92 0.10 10.16 -5.31
C ARG A 92 0.56 11.44 -6.00
N ASP A 93 0.83 12.49 -5.23
CA ASP A 93 1.19 13.80 -5.76
C ASP A 93 2.61 13.76 -6.39
N GLU A 94 3.56 13.06 -5.78
CA GLU A 94 4.92 12.88 -6.30
C GLU A 94 4.95 11.98 -7.54
N VAL A 95 4.14 10.91 -7.60
CA VAL A 95 3.98 10.07 -8.80
C VAL A 95 3.34 10.87 -9.93
N ALA A 96 2.32 11.70 -9.65
CA ALA A 96 1.74 12.59 -10.65
C ALA A 96 2.81 13.52 -11.24
N MET A 97 3.64 14.11 -10.38
CA MET A 97 4.76 14.97 -10.78
C MET A 97 5.81 14.19 -11.58
N TYR A 98 6.15 12.96 -11.18
CA TYR A 98 7.10 12.11 -11.88
C TYR A 98 6.68 11.90 -13.34
N PHE A 99 5.39 11.63 -13.59
CA PHE A 99 4.87 11.45 -14.95
C PHE A 99 4.69 12.76 -15.72
N ALA A 100 4.36 13.87 -15.04
CA ALA A 100 4.27 15.18 -15.66
C ALA A 100 5.64 15.71 -16.15
N CYS A 101 6.73 15.33 -15.46
CA CYS A 101 8.10 15.72 -15.79
C CYS A 101 8.70 14.85 -16.91
N GLY A 102 8.23 15.02 -18.15
CA GLY A 102 8.80 14.31 -19.31
C GLY A 102 8.24 14.72 -20.66
N PRO A 103 8.68 14.04 -21.74
CA PRO A 103 7.98 14.05 -23.03
C PRO A 103 6.49 13.72 -22.85
N PRO A 104 5.61 14.15 -23.76
CA PRO A 104 4.17 13.95 -23.63
C PRO A 104 3.76 12.47 -23.70
N GLU A 105 4.64 11.63 -24.27
CA GLU A 105 4.36 10.23 -24.56
C GLU A 105 5.29 9.41 -23.67
N THR A 106 4.65 8.70 -22.74
CA THR A 106 5.30 7.78 -21.82
C THR A 106 4.76 6.38 -22.08
N HIS A 107 5.66 5.43 -22.32
CA HIS A 107 5.34 4.01 -22.39
C HIS A 107 5.73 3.36 -21.07
N LEU A 108 4.76 2.71 -20.42
CA LEU A 108 4.96 2.01 -19.15
C LEU A 108 5.33 0.55 -19.42
N TYR A 109 6.28 0.02 -18.66
CA TYR A 109 6.74 -1.36 -18.72
C TYR A 109 6.71 -1.99 -17.34
N ALA A 110 6.26 -3.23 -17.26
CA ALA A 110 6.31 -4.03 -16.04
C ALA A 110 6.40 -5.51 -16.41
N ALA A 111 6.88 -6.34 -15.48
CA ALA A 111 6.97 -7.78 -15.66
C ALA A 111 5.92 -8.47 -14.79
N CYS A 112 5.05 -9.29 -15.37
CA CYS A 112 3.80 -9.72 -14.73
C CYS A 112 2.97 -8.52 -14.24
N GLY A 113 2.88 -7.49 -15.08
CA GLY A 113 2.53 -6.11 -14.74
C GLY A 113 1.08 -5.85 -14.28
N GLY A 114 0.18 -6.82 -14.38
CA GLY A 114 -1.26 -6.62 -14.17
C GLY A 114 -1.60 -6.03 -12.80
N GLN A 115 -1.03 -6.57 -11.71
CA GLN A 115 -1.26 -6.01 -10.38
C GLN A 115 -0.44 -4.74 -10.14
N HIS A 116 0.74 -4.61 -10.75
CA HIS A 116 1.56 -3.40 -10.63
C HIS A 116 0.84 -2.16 -11.17
N ILE A 117 0.31 -2.22 -12.40
CA ILE A 117 -0.42 -1.08 -12.97
C ILE A 117 -1.70 -0.78 -12.18
N HIS A 118 -2.36 -1.81 -11.66
CA HIS A 118 -3.53 -1.62 -10.81
C HIS A 118 -3.18 -0.90 -9.50
N ARG A 119 -2.03 -1.21 -8.88
CA ARG A 119 -1.51 -0.48 -7.71
C ARG A 119 -1.06 0.95 -8.02
N LEU A 120 -0.58 1.21 -9.24
CA LEU A 120 -0.34 2.58 -9.69
C LEU A 120 -1.66 3.35 -9.83
N HIS A 121 -2.68 2.74 -10.44
CA HIS A 121 -3.98 3.39 -10.65
C HIS A 121 -4.80 3.54 -9.36
N SER A 122 -4.59 2.67 -8.37
CA SER A 122 -5.26 2.78 -7.07
C SER A 122 -4.88 4.03 -6.30
N LEU A 123 -3.76 4.70 -6.62
CA LEU A 123 -3.43 6.04 -6.08
C LEU A 123 -4.50 7.10 -6.38
N TRP A 124 -5.35 6.86 -7.38
CA TRP A 124 -6.53 7.67 -7.72
C TRP A 124 -7.81 6.83 -7.66
N ASP A 125 -7.87 5.84 -6.77
CA ASP A 125 -9.00 4.93 -6.57
C ASP A 125 -9.45 4.20 -7.85
N ASN A 126 -8.52 3.99 -8.79
CA ASN A 126 -8.81 3.47 -10.14
C ASN A 126 -9.78 4.35 -10.96
N HIS A 127 -10.01 5.59 -10.54
CA HIS A 127 -10.90 6.53 -11.21
C HIS A 127 -10.16 7.29 -12.31
N TRP A 128 -10.21 6.77 -13.54
CA TRP A 128 -9.41 7.29 -14.65
C TRP A 128 -9.74 8.72 -15.12
N GLU A 129 -10.88 9.26 -14.69
CA GLU A 129 -11.28 10.65 -14.97
C GLU A 129 -10.52 11.66 -14.09
N VAL A 130 -10.13 11.27 -12.86
CA VAL A 130 -9.36 12.13 -11.94
C VAL A 130 -7.85 11.84 -11.98
N MET A 131 -7.46 10.68 -12.51
CA MET A 131 -6.06 10.34 -12.73
C MET A 131 -5.43 11.27 -13.80
N PRO A 132 -4.27 11.89 -13.53
CA PRO A 132 -3.62 12.79 -14.49
C PRO A 132 -3.37 12.11 -15.83
N SER A 133 -3.61 12.83 -16.93
CA SER A 133 -3.48 12.28 -18.30
C SER A 133 -2.06 11.84 -18.67
N ALA A 134 -1.05 12.35 -17.96
CA ALA A 134 0.34 11.95 -18.11
C ALA A 134 0.63 10.55 -17.56
N VAL A 135 -0.20 10.05 -16.64
CA VAL A 135 -0.05 8.71 -16.06
C VAL A 135 -0.55 7.66 -17.08
N PRO A 136 0.29 6.68 -17.46
CA PRO A 136 -0.11 5.67 -18.44
C PRO A 136 -1.28 4.81 -17.96
N ARG A 137 -2.29 4.65 -18.82
CA ARG A 137 -3.46 3.78 -18.59
C ARG A 137 -3.24 2.33 -19.02
N TRP A 138 -2.15 2.07 -19.74
CA TRP A 138 -1.78 0.75 -20.26
C TRP A 138 -0.27 0.56 -20.11
N PHE A 139 0.18 -0.69 -20.23
CA PHE A 139 1.59 -1.05 -20.08
C PHE A 139 1.99 -2.10 -21.12
N HIS A 140 3.30 -2.23 -21.33
CA HIS A 140 3.93 -3.31 -22.05
C HIS A 140 4.38 -4.40 -21.08
N GLU A 141 3.92 -5.63 -21.31
CA GLU A 141 4.31 -6.81 -20.51
C GLU A 141 5.68 -7.33 -20.97
N LEU A 142 6.69 -7.18 -20.10
CA LEU A 142 8.09 -7.50 -20.42
C LEU A 142 8.32 -8.98 -20.71
N TRP A 143 7.64 -9.90 -20.02
CA TRP A 143 7.78 -11.32 -20.32
C TRP A 143 7.16 -11.69 -21.66
N SER A 144 6.08 -11.02 -22.05
CA SER A 144 5.51 -11.18 -23.38
C SER A 144 6.49 -10.73 -24.46
N LEU A 145 7.20 -9.61 -24.23
CA LEU A 145 8.25 -9.15 -25.14
C LEU A 145 9.42 -10.15 -25.21
N ALA A 146 9.83 -10.74 -24.09
CA ALA A 146 10.87 -11.78 -24.07
C ALA A 146 10.46 -13.03 -24.86
N VAL A 147 9.22 -13.49 -24.70
CA VAL A 147 8.66 -14.62 -25.48
C VAL A 147 8.63 -14.29 -26.97
N GLN A 148 8.18 -13.09 -27.34
CA GLN A 148 8.17 -12.64 -28.74
C GLN A 148 9.57 -12.54 -29.34
N ALA A 149 10.58 -12.21 -28.52
CA ALA A 149 11.99 -12.22 -28.90
C ALA A 149 12.61 -13.63 -28.96
N GLY A 150 11.84 -14.70 -28.67
CA GLY A 150 12.30 -16.08 -28.71
C GLY A 150 12.99 -16.58 -27.44
N ASN A 151 12.66 -16.01 -26.27
CA ASN A 151 13.23 -16.35 -24.97
C ASN A 151 14.77 -16.37 -24.96
N PRO A 152 15.40 -15.23 -25.30
CA PRO A 152 16.86 -15.13 -25.28
C PRO A 152 17.41 -15.26 -23.85
N PRO A 153 18.72 -15.51 -23.67
CA PRO A 153 19.36 -15.37 -22.37
C PRO A 153 19.17 -13.94 -21.83
N LEU A 154 18.55 -13.84 -20.66
CA LEU A 154 18.24 -12.57 -19.99
C LEU A 154 19.24 -12.27 -18.86
N PRO A 155 19.39 -11.00 -18.45
CA PRO A 155 20.24 -10.62 -17.32
C PRO A 155 19.81 -11.35 -16.03
N GLU A 156 20.79 -11.71 -15.19
CA GLU A 156 20.52 -12.33 -13.89
C GLU A 156 19.71 -11.37 -13.01
N ARG A 157 18.66 -11.88 -12.37
CA ARG A 157 17.84 -11.11 -11.44
C ARG A 157 18.64 -10.86 -10.15
N PRO A 158 18.53 -9.66 -9.54
CA PRO A 158 19.01 -9.42 -8.18
C PRO A 158 18.48 -10.52 -7.23
N ARG A 159 19.35 -11.09 -6.42
CA ARG A 159 18.99 -12.22 -5.56
C ARG A 159 18.31 -11.71 -4.29
N ARG A 160 17.16 -12.31 -3.94
CA ARG A 160 16.48 -12.20 -2.63
C ARG A 160 16.03 -10.80 -2.19
N GLU A 161 16.28 -9.77 -2.98
CA GLU A 161 15.83 -8.40 -2.72
C GLU A 161 14.44 -8.18 -3.32
N HIS A 162 13.39 -8.25 -2.48
CA HIS A 162 12.06 -7.76 -2.86
C HIS A 162 11.92 -6.27 -2.55
N HIS A 163 12.72 -5.49 -3.28
CA HIS A 163 12.75 -4.04 -3.20
C HIS A 163 12.24 -3.45 -4.51
N ALA A 164 11.15 -2.69 -4.47
CA ALA A 164 10.42 -2.27 -5.67
C ALA A 164 11.30 -1.49 -6.67
N LEU A 165 12.12 -0.54 -6.22
CA LEU A 165 13.00 0.20 -7.13
C LEU A 165 14.09 -0.69 -7.75
N THR A 166 14.60 -1.66 -6.99
CA THR A 166 15.59 -2.63 -7.51
C THR A 166 14.95 -3.46 -8.63
N HIS A 167 13.71 -3.89 -8.46
CA HIS A 167 12.94 -4.56 -9.51
C HIS A 167 12.68 -3.67 -10.73
N ALA A 168 12.30 -2.40 -10.54
CA ALA A 168 12.09 -1.46 -11.64
C ALA A 168 13.38 -1.24 -12.47
N ARG A 169 14.54 -1.07 -11.81
CA ARG A 169 15.86 -0.98 -12.44
C ARG A 169 16.23 -2.26 -13.19
N TYR A 170 15.90 -3.42 -12.64
CA TYR A 170 16.08 -4.71 -13.33
C TYR A 170 15.20 -4.80 -14.59
N TYR A 171 13.93 -4.39 -14.50
CA TYR A 171 13.01 -4.37 -15.64
C TYR A 171 13.49 -3.46 -16.78
N ARG A 172 14.11 -2.31 -16.45
CA ARG A 172 14.81 -1.49 -17.44
C ARG A 172 15.93 -2.27 -18.13
N THR A 173 16.81 -2.88 -17.35
CA THR A 173 17.97 -3.64 -17.86
C THR A 173 17.53 -4.79 -18.76
N LEU A 174 16.45 -5.46 -18.39
CA LEU A 174 15.83 -6.51 -19.19
C LEU A 174 15.31 -5.97 -20.52
N HIS A 175 14.58 -4.87 -20.50
CA HIS A 175 14.04 -4.28 -21.72
C HIS A 175 15.14 -3.77 -22.66
N GLU A 176 16.16 -3.09 -22.13
CA GLU A 176 17.33 -2.67 -22.90
C GLU A 176 18.00 -3.87 -23.56
N ARG A 177 18.15 -5.00 -22.84
CA ARG A 177 18.66 -6.23 -23.43
C ARG A 177 17.78 -6.70 -24.59
N LEU A 178 16.46 -6.72 -24.44
CA LEU A 178 15.55 -7.11 -25.52
C LEU A 178 15.69 -6.19 -26.74
N LEU A 179 15.81 -4.87 -26.54
CA LEU A 179 16.01 -3.92 -27.62
C LEU A 179 17.30 -4.20 -28.42
N THR A 180 18.40 -4.57 -27.74
CA THR A 180 19.66 -4.93 -28.44
C THR A 180 19.52 -6.16 -29.35
N LEU A 181 18.56 -7.05 -29.08
CA LEU A 181 18.31 -8.25 -29.88
C LEU A 181 17.41 -7.99 -31.08
N THR A 182 16.52 -6.99 -30.97
CA THR A 182 15.67 -6.54 -32.07
C THR A 182 16.44 -5.77 -33.15
N ALA A 183 17.54 -5.11 -32.78
CA ALA A 183 18.44 -4.44 -33.71
C ALA A 183 19.29 -5.47 -34.49
N CYS A 184 18.85 -5.87 -35.70
CA CYS A 184 19.69 -6.71 -36.55
C CYS A 184 20.81 -5.85 -37.19
N PRO A 185 22.10 -6.15 -36.92
CA PRO A 185 23.22 -5.33 -37.39
C PRO A 185 23.37 -5.28 -38.92
N ARG A 186 22.71 -6.20 -39.64
CA ARG A 186 22.74 -6.31 -41.11
C ARG A 186 21.61 -5.54 -41.80
N CYS A 187 20.58 -5.10 -41.09
CA CYS A 187 19.34 -4.62 -41.70
C CYS A 187 18.91 -3.21 -41.33
N GLY A 188 19.76 -2.42 -40.65
CA GLY A 188 19.70 -0.96 -40.75
C GLY A 188 18.45 -0.27 -40.21
N GLY A 189 17.76 -0.80 -39.19
CA GLY A 189 16.89 0.02 -38.35
C GLY A 189 15.41 -0.34 -38.24
N ASP A 190 14.90 -1.36 -38.95
CA ASP A 190 13.48 -1.76 -38.81
C ASP A 190 13.39 -3.19 -38.25
N GLY A 191 13.71 -3.30 -36.96
CA GLY A 191 13.98 -4.56 -36.27
C GLY A 191 12.78 -5.22 -35.63
N PHE A 192 11.96 -5.94 -36.40
CA PHE A 192 11.24 -7.12 -35.89
C PHE A 192 11.13 -8.15 -37.03
N ARG A 193 11.84 -9.28 -36.91
CA ARG A 193 11.49 -10.49 -37.64
C ARG A 193 10.94 -11.48 -36.63
N PRO A 194 9.65 -11.86 -36.67
CA PRO A 194 9.17 -12.97 -35.86
C PRO A 194 10.06 -14.17 -36.18
N ALA A 195 10.50 -14.87 -35.14
CA ALA A 195 11.23 -16.10 -35.31
C ALA A 195 10.48 -16.95 -36.35
N ARG A 196 11.14 -17.32 -37.45
CA ARG A 196 10.70 -18.47 -38.24
C ARG A 196 10.86 -19.67 -37.33
N GLY A 197 9.85 -19.91 -36.48
CA GLY A 197 9.73 -21.11 -35.71
C GLY A 197 9.73 -22.28 -36.68
N PHE A 198 10.77 -23.10 -36.60
CA PHE A 198 10.80 -24.40 -37.21
C PHE A 198 9.67 -25.25 -36.61
N HIS A 199 8.48 -25.23 -37.22
CA HIS A 199 7.70 -26.45 -37.29
C HIS A 199 8.44 -27.38 -38.25
N ARG A 200 9.41 -28.15 -37.73
CA ARG A 200 9.78 -29.42 -38.36
C ARG A 200 8.57 -30.34 -38.21
N THR A 201 7.64 -30.26 -39.14
CA THR A 201 6.82 -31.42 -39.48
C THR A 201 7.77 -32.51 -39.97
N PRO A 202 7.79 -33.72 -39.36
CA PRO A 202 8.47 -34.85 -39.98
C PRO A 202 7.85 -35.05 -41.36
N ALA A 203 8.66 -34.91 -42.40
CA ALA A 203 8.27 -35.24 -43.75
C ALA A 203 7.95 -36.74 -43.80
N GLY A 204 6.69 -37.08 -44.09
CA GLY A 204 6.30 -38.45 -44.37
C GLY A 204 4.92 -38.83 -43.85
N ARG A 205 3.88 -38.30 -44.50
CA ARG A 205 2.69 -39.06 -44.95
C ARG A 205 1.72 -38.08 -45.62
N GLN A 206 1.43 -38.35 -46.88
CA GLN A 206 0.36 -37.70 -47.64
C GLN A 206 -0.96 -37.85 -46.88
N TRP A 207 -1.63 -36.73 -46.63
CA TRP A 207 -3.02 -36.75 -46.18
C TRP A 207 -3.91 -36.81 -47.42
N ALA A 208 -4.48 -37.99 -47.66
CA ALA A 208 -5.59 -38.18 -48.58
C ALA A 208 -6.83 -37.44 -48.05
N ALA A 209 -7.67 -36.99 -48.99
CA ALA A 209 -8.93 -36.30 -48.74
C ALA A 209 -9.86 -37.06 -47.76
N PRO A 210 -10.73 -36.35 -47.01
CA PRO A 210 -11.58 -37.00 -46.02
C PRO A 210 -12.77 -37.70 -46.69
N PRO A 211 -13.11 -38.95 -46.31
CA PRO A 211 -14.44 -39.46 -46.58
C PRO A 211 -15.41 -39.03 -45.46
N ARG A 212 -16.66 -38.88 -45.88
CA ARG A 212 -17.83 -38.54 -45.07
C ARG A 212 -18.38 -39.74 -44.28
N ILE A 213 -19.18 -39.41 -43.26
CA ILE A 213 -20.25 -40.18 -42.61
C ILE A 213 -19.81 -41.22 -41.55
N GLY A 214 -20.52 -41.24 -40.42
CA GLY A 214 -20.69 -42.47 -39.63
C GLY A 214 -21.10 -42.23 -38.16
N CYS A 215 -22.30 -42.67 -37.82
CA CYS A 215 -22.94 -42.62 -36.50
C CYS A 215 -22.37 -43.61 -35.46
N VAL A 216 -22.46 -43.20 -34.18
CA VAL A 216 -22.59 -43.89 -32.86
C VAL A 216 -21.87 -45.21 -32.59
N ASP A 217 -21.19 -45.30 -31.43
CA ASP A 217 -21.59 -46.28 -30.39
C ASP A 217 -21.09 -45.87 -28.97
N GLU A 218 -21.95 -46.08 -27.98
CA GLU A 218 -21.73 -45.81 -26.56
C GLU A 218 -21.23 -47.08 -25.86
N SER A 219 -20.06 -47.04 -25.22
CA SER A 219 -19.75 -47.85 -24.03
C SER A 219 -18.42 -47.45 -23.36
N PRO A 220 -18.29 -47.62 -22.02
CA PRO A 220 -17.30 -46.92 -21.22
C PRO A 220 -16.02 -47.75 -21.06
N ALA A 221 -14.88 -47.21 -21.51
CA ALA A 221 -13.57 -47.78 -21.23
C ALA A 221 -12.68 -46.75 -20.52
N THR A 222 -12.17 -47.20 -19.38
CA THR A 222 -11.33 -46.52 -18.40
C THR A 222 -10.17 -45.73 -19.00
N ARG A 223 -10.20 -44.40 -18.83
CA ARG A 223 -9.10 -43.51 -19.20
C ARG A 223 -8.08 -43.48 -18.05
N ARG A 224 -6.90 -44.07 -18.26
CA ARG A 224 -5.72 -43.80 -17.43
C ARG A 224 -5.29 -42.35 -17.67
N VAL A 225 -5.24 -41.57 -16.60
CA VAL A 225 -4.68 -40.22 -16.57
C VAL A 225 -3.15 -40.34 -16.42
N PRO A 226 -2.32 -39.71 -17.26
CA PRO A 226 -0.89 -39.61 -17.02
C PRO A 226 -0.62 -38.70 -15.81
N GLU A 227 0.32 -39.13 -14.98
CA GLU A 227 0.69 -38.56 -13.70
C GLU A 227 1.10 -37.08 -13.77
N ASP A 228 0.55 -36.32 -12.84
CA ASP A 228 0.81 -34.91 -12.58
C ASP A 228 2.18 -34.78 -11.87
N HIS A 229 3.13 -34.07 -12.46
CA HIS A 229 4.40 -33.72 -11.82
C HIS A 229 4.17 -32.54 -10.87
N GLY A 230 3.52 -32.82 -9.74
CA GLY A 230 3.33 -31.90 -8.64
C GLY A 230 4.65 -31.55 -7.93
N TYR A 231 4.79 -30.27 -7.58
CA TYR A 231 5.79 -29.77 -6.64
C TYR A 231 5.73 -30.54 -5.31
N PRO A 232 6.87 -30.92 -4.69
CA PRO A 232 6.86 -31.57 -3.39
C PRO A 232 6.41 -30.58 -2.30
N PRO A 233 5.59 -31.02 -1.31
CA PRO A 233 5.16 -30.18 -0.21
C PRO A 233 6.32 -29.88 0.75
N TYR A 234 6.39 -28.61 1.16
CA TYR A 234 7.31 -28.10 2.17
C TYR A 234 7.16 -28.85 3.51
N ARG A 235 8.29 -29.31 4.07
CA ARG A 235 8.38 -29.84 5.44
C ARG A 235 9.20 -28.84 6.27
N PRO A 236 8.64 -28.22 7.33
CA PRO A 236 9.42 -27.38 8.22
C PRO A 236 10.39 -28.23 9.04
N ASP A 237 11.62 -27.74 9.17
CA ASP A 237 12.69 -28.36 9.94
C ASP A 237 12.42 -28.15 11.44
N THR A 238 12.30 -29.24 12.19
CA THR A 238 12.14 -29.22 13.66
C THR A 238 13.52 -29.10 14.29
N GLY A 239 14.04 -27.87 14.39
CA GLY A 239 15.38 -27.56 14.90
C GLY A 239 15.40 -26.65 16.13
N SER A 240 15.49 -27.29 17.30
CA SER A 240 15.97 -26.78 18.60
C SER A 240 15.25 -25.60 19.30
N ASP A 241 14.53 -26.00 20.35
CA ASP A 241 14.18 -25.24 21.55
C ASP A 241 15.38 -24.45 22.13
N ARG A 242 15.31 -23.12 22.03
CA ARG A 242 16.08 -22.20 22.87
C ARG A 242 15.16 -21.10 23.39
N SER A 243 14.51 -21.41 24.52
CA SER A 243 13.90 -20.44 25.44
C SER A 243 14.87 -19.30 25.74
N THR A 244 14.68 -18.16 25.08
CA THR A 244 15.25 -16.87 25.47
C THR A 244 14.11 -16.04 26.02
N ARG A 245 13.92 -16.09 27.34
CA ARG A 245 13.02 -15.16 28.03
C ARG A 245 13.66 -13.78 27.98
N LEU A 246 13.26 -13.00 26.98
CA LEU A 246 13.52 -11.57 26.92
C LEU A 246 12.57 -10.84 27.89
N PRO A 247 12.97 -9.69 28.44
CA PRO A 247 12.14 -8.94 29.38
C PRO A 247 10.91 -8.41 28.65
N THR A 248 9.74 -8.98 28.96
CA THR A 248 8.45 -8.48 28.51
C THR A 248 8.22 -7.12 29.14
N ARG A 249 8.41 -6.04 28.38
CA ARG A 249 7.81 -4.76 28.75
C ARG A 249 6.35 -4.81 28.30
N GLN A 250 5.46 -4.68 29.27
CA GLN A 250 4.03 -4.63 29.01
C GLN A 250 3.72 -3.27 28.38
N MET A 251 3.07 -3.29 27.22
CA MET A 251 2.58 -2.08 26.55
C MET A 251 1.07 -2.06 26.66
N HIS A 252 0.52 -0.86 26.87
CA HIS A 252 -0.88 -0.65 27.13
C HIS A 252 -1.48 0.24 26.05
N SER A 253 -2.61 -0.18 25.50
CA SER A 253 -3.47 0.67 24.67
C SER A 253 -4.80 0.81 25.37
N VAL A 254 -5.49 1.94 25.14
CA VAL A 254 -6.85 2.14 25.65
C VAL A 254 -7.82 1.81 24.53
N VAL A 255 -8.82 0.99 24.83
CA VAL A 255 -9.85 0.56 23.89
C VAL A 255 -11.19 0.92 24.47
N CYS A 256 -12.07 1.48 23.66
CA CYS A 256 -13.44 1.77 24.05
C CYS A 256 -14.21 0.46 24.27
N ASP A 257 -14.75 0.26 25.47
CA ASP A 257 -15.53 -0.95 25.81
C ASP A 257 -16.89 -1.02 25.09
N VAL A 258 -17.33 0.08 24.45
CA VAL A 258 -18.60 0.14 23.70
C VAL A 258 -18.38 -0.19 22.23
N CYS A 259 -17.51 0.54 21.54
CA CYS A 259 -17.32 0.40 20.08
C CYS A 259 -15.99 -0.23 19.65
N ALA A 260 -15.17 -0.70 20.59
CA ALA A 260 -13.84 -1.25 20.35
C ALA A 260 -12.86 -0.28 19.65
N TYR A 261 -13.17 1.02 19.60
CA TYR A 261 -12.27 2.05 19.10
C TYR A 261 -11.01 2.09 19.94
N VAL A 262 -9.84 1.99 19.31
CA VAL A 262 -8.55 2.10 20.01
C VAL A 262 -8.18 3.57 20.05
N TYR A 263 -7.86 4.08 21.23
CA TYR A 263 -7.51 5.48 21.39
C TYR A 263 -6.30 5.87 20.54
N ASP A 264 -6.48 6.95 19.81
CA ASP A 264 -5.46 7.77 19.20
C ASP A 264 -5.79 9.24 19.43
N GLU A 265 -4.74 10.07 19.50
CA GLU A 265 -4.91 11.50 19.77
C GLU A 265 -5.55 12.22 18.57
N ASP A 266 -5.21 11.78 17.35
CA ASP A 266 -5.49 12.48 16.09
C ASP A 266 -6.38 11.69 15.11
N GLY A 267 -6.86 10.48 15.45
CA GLY A 267 -7.63 9.65 14.51
C GLY A 267 -6.80 8.89 13.47
N ASP A 268 -5.47 8.98 13.55
CA ASP A 268 -4.52 8.47 12.55
C ASP A 268 -3.69 7.25 13.03
N GLY A 269 -4.09 6.54 14.11
CA GLY A 269 -3.28 5.41 14.58
C GLY A 269 -3.72 4.64 15.83
N ILE A 270 -2.76 3.99 16.48
CA ILE A 270 -2.94 3.35 17.80
C ILE A 270 -1.88 3.97 18.70
N LEU A 271 -2.31 4.67 19.75
CA LEU A 271 -1.40 5.19 20.75
C LEU A 271 -1.10 4.11 21.80
N VAL A 272 0.19 3.89 22.08
CA VAL A 272 0.64 2.90 23.07
C VAL A 272 1.42 3.57 24.19
N PHE A 273 1.12 3.15 25.41
CA PHE A 273 1.68 3.68 26.63
C PHE A 273 2.56 2.64 27.32
N VAL A 274 3.62 3.12 27.97
CA VAL A 274 4.53 2.28 28.74
C VAL A 274 3.94 1.94 30.12
N ASP A 275 2.97 2.72 30.58
CA ASP A 275 2.33 2.61 31.89
C ASP A 275 0.81 2.87 31.81
N PRO A 276 -0.06 2.05 32.44
CA PRO A 276 -1.51 2.27 32.43
C PRO A 276 -1.96 3.60 33.02
N GLU A 277 -1.25 4.14 34.02
CA GLU A 277 -1.64 5.43 34.62
C GLU A 277 -1.40 6.59 33.66
N GLU A 278 -0.37 6.50 32.81
CA GLU A 278 -0.13 7.43 31.72
C GLU A 278 -1.24 7.34 30.66
N ALA A 279 -1.65 6.12 30.30
CA ALA A 279 -2.74 5.87 29.37
C ALA A 279 -4.06 6.50 29.85
N VAL A 280 -4.44 6.28 31.11
CA VAL A 280 -5.66 6.85 31.71
C VAL A 280 -5.59 8.38 31.76
N ARG A 281 -4.45 8.94 32.15
CA ARG A 281 -4.28 10.40 32.23
C ARG A 281 -4.43 11.05 30.86
N ASP A 282 -3.95 10.39 29.81
CA ASP A 282 -3.99 10.91 28.46
C ASP A 282 -5.41 10.88 27.90
N VAL A 283 -6.10 9.73 27.95
CA VAL A 283 -7.48 9.65 27.42
C VAL A 283 -8.47 10.56 28.15
N LEU A 284 -8.28 10.79 29.46
CA LEU A 284 -9.09 11.75 30.23
C LEU A 284 -8.91 13.19 29.74
N ARG A 285 -7.71 13.57 29.25
CA ARG A 285 -7.49 14.90 28.64
C ARG A 285 -8.24 15.05 27.33
N HIS A 286 -8.46 13.95 26.61
CA HIS A 286 -9.15 13.91 25.32
C HIS A 286 -10.62 13.51 25.46
N HIS A 287 -11.21 13.79 26.62
CA HIS A 287 -12.64 13.63 26.91
C HIS A 287 -13.16 12.18 26.91
N TRP A 288 -12.29 11.18 27.01
CA TRP A 288 -12.73 9.83 27.31
C TRP A 288 -13.12 9.71 28.78
N MET A 289 -14.02 8.79 29.08
CA MET A 289 -14.40 8.44 30.43
C MET A 289 -13.70 7.15 30.85
N CYS A 290 -13.07 7.14 32.02
CA CYS A 290 -12.53 5.93 32.65
C CYS A 290 -13.30 5.63 33.94
N LEU A 291 -13.90 4.45 34.01
CA LEU A 291 -14.67 4.00 35.17
C LEU A 291 -13.76 3.34 36.22
N THR A 292 -14.23 3.29 37.46
CA THR A 292 -13.49 2.69 38.58
C THR A 292 -13.27 1.18 38.44
N ASP A 293 -14.03 0.52 37.57
CA ASP A 293 -13.88 -0.90 37.25
C ASP A 293 -12.87 -1.16 36.10
N GLY A 294 -12.23 -0.11 35.58
CA GLY A 294 -11.21 -0.20 34.54
C GLY A 294 -11.72 -0.07 33.11
N ARG A 295 -13.03 0.12 32.91
CA ARG A 295 -13.59 0.37 31.57
C ARG A 295 -13.26 1.77 31.06
N ALA A 296 -13.03 1.89 29.76
CA ALA A 296 -12.82 3.16 29.07
C ALA A 296 -13.89 3.36 27.99
N ILE A 297 -14.48 4.55 27.92
CA ILE A 297 -15.56 4.89 26.99
C ILE A 297 -15.12 6.13 26.21
N CYS A 298 -15.14 6.06 24.87
CA CYS A 298 -14.76 7.17 24.01
C CYS A 298 -15.86 8.25 23.92
N PRO A 299 -15.53 9.48 23.49
CA PRO A 299 -16.47 10.62 23.51
C PRO A 299 -17.50 10.61 22.37
N ARG A 300 -17.78 9.44 21.76
CA ARG A 300 -18.70 9.35 20.64
C ARG A 300 -20.14 9.58 21.10
N ASP A 301 -20.87 10.45 20.40
CA ASP A 301 -22.28 10.76 20.69
C ASP A 301 -23.22 9.94 19.78
N ASP A 302 -23.27 8.63 20.03
CA ASP A 302 -24.23 7.72 19.38
C ASP A 302 -25.20 7.07 20.40
N GLU A 303 -26.19 6.34 19.90
CA GLU A 303 -27.22 5.72 20.74
C GLU A 303 -26.65 4.69 21.73
N GLU A 304 -25.61 3.95 21.33
CA GLU A 304 -24.98 2.92 22.17
C GLU A 304 -24.14 3.54 23.29
N HIS A 305 -23.36 4.59 23.00
CA HIS A 305 -22.58 5.29 24.02
C HIS A 305 -23.46 6.06 24.99
N ARG A 306 -24.53 6.71 24.50
CA ARG A 306 -25.51 7.41 25.36
C ARG A 306 -26.23 6.48 26.32
N ALA A 307 -26.65 5.30 25.87
CA ALA A 307 -27.28 4.32 26.75
C ALA A 307 -26.37 3.92 27.93
N VAL A 308 -25.06 3.79 27.69
CA VAL A 308 -24.08 3.51 28.74
C VAL A 308 -23.87 4.74 29.65
N TYR A 309 -23.81 5.95 29.10
CA TYR A 309 -23.74 7.17 29.92
C TYR A 309 -24.97 7.33 30.83
N ASP A 310 -26.17 7.10 30.30
CA ASP A 310 -27.42 7.22 31.04
C ASP A 310 -27.54 6.18 32.16
N GLU A 311 -27.02 4.97 31.98
CA GLU A 311 -26.96 3.93 33.02
C GLU A 311 -25.99 4.29 34.16
N LEU A 312 -24.92 5.02 33.85
CA LEU A 312 -23.88 5.42 34.80
C LEU A 312 -24.24 6.69 35.58
N MET A 313 -25.17 7.50 35.06
CA MET A 313 -25.68 8.67 35.77
C MET A 313 -26.65 8.24 36.87
N PRO A 314 -26.56 8.83 38.08
CA PRO A 314 -27.59 8.60 39.09
C PRO A 314 -28.95 9.02 38.52
N PRO A 315 -30.05 8.32 38.89
CA PRO A 315 -31.38 8.71 38.45
C PRO A 315 -31.60 10.17 38.83
N GLU A 316 -32.18 10.96 37.92
CA GLU A 316 -32.51 12.35 38.21
C GLU A 316 -33.16 12.42 39.59
N PRO A 317 -32.71 13.33 40.48
CA PRO A 317 -33.29 13.44 41.80
C PRO A 317 -34.80 13.60 41.61
N GLY A 318 -35.53 12.57 42.05
CA GLY A 318 -36.96 12.50 41.82
C GLY A 318 -37.59 13.79 42.32
N ALA A 319 -38.41 14.42 41.46
CA ALA A 319 -39.34 15.45 41.88
C ALA A 319 -40.26 14.84 42.96
N GLY A 320 -39.85 14.94 44.23
CA GLY A 320 -40.43 14.16 45.31
C GLY A 320 -39.73 14.36 46.64
N GLY A 321 -39.65 15.61 47.10
CA GLY A 321 -39.20 15.93 48.45
C GLY A 321 -39.13 17.43 48.70
N ASP A 322 -40.16 17.95 49.38
CA ASP A 322 -40.34 19.32 49.85
C ASP A 322 -39.12 19.86 50.64
N GLU A 323 -38.19 20.54 49.96
CA GLU A 323 -37.36 21.57 50.58
C GLU A 323 -37.60 22.88 49.82
N ARG A 324 -38.29 23.81 50.51
CA ARG A 324 -38.54 25.16 50.05
C ARG A 324 -37.23 25.87 49.77
N ILE A 325 -36.89 25.98 48.49
CA ILE A 325 -35.98 26.99 47.97
C ILE A 325 -36.69 28.34 48.13
N PRO A 326 -36.12 29.34 48.85
CA PRO A 326 -36.70 30.67 48.92
C PRO A 326 -36.64 31.34 47.54
N PRO A 327 -37.65 32.14 47.15
CA PRO A 327 -37.72 32.72 45.82
C PRO A 327 -36.54 33.68 45.59
N ASP A 328 -36.03 33.61 44.36
CA ASP A 328 -34.90 34.36 43.83
C ASP A 328 -34.96 35.86 44.18
N GLU A 329 -33.92 36.36 44.84
CA GLU A 329 -33.62 37.80 44.80
C GLU A 329 -33.05 38.12 43.41
N GLU A 330 -33.73 39.01 42.70
CA GLU A 330 -33.33 39.60 41.42
C GLU A 330 -31.85 40.00 41.44
N ILE A 331 -31.02 39.33 40.64
CA ILE A 331 -29.69 39.81 40.32
C ILE A 331 -29.84 40.79 39.15
N ASP A 332 -29.78 42.08 39.46
CA ASP A 332 -29.78 43.22 38.53
C ASP A 332 -28.58 43.08 37.56
N GLU A 333 -28.81 42.56 36.35
CA GLU A 333 -27.87 42.62 35.23
C GLU A 333 -27.74 44.08 34.74
N ARG A 334 -27.00 44.90 35.50
CA ARG A 334 -26.43 46.14 34.97
C ARG A 334 -25.21 45.81 34.14
N ILE A 335 -25.43 45.80 32.84
CA ILE A 335 -24.40 45.98 31.80
C ILE A 335 -23.66 47.31 32.07
N PRO A 336 -22.35 47.33 32.38
CA PRO A 336 -21.58 48.57 32.38
C PRO A 336 -21.35 49.04 30.93
N PRO A 337 -21.40 50.36 30.64
CA PRO A 337 -21.18 50.87 29.30
C PRO A 337 -19.71 50.76 28.88
N ASP A 338 -19.50 50.60 27.58
CA ASP A 338 -18.21 50.51 26.88
C ASP A 338 -17.21 51.58 27.36
N GLU A 339 -16.08 51.15 27.94
CA GLU A 339 -14.91 52.01 28.12
C GLU A 339 -14.10 52.03 26.82
N GLU A 340 -13.95 53.23 26.26
CA GLU A 340 -13.18 53.57 25.08
C GLU A 340 -11.75 53.03 25.13
N ILE A 341 -11.34 52.41 24.02
CA ILE A 341 -9.98 51.95 23.76
C ILE A 341 -9.13 53.20 23.40
N ASP A 342 -8.29 53.69 24.31
CA ASP A 342 -7.27 54.72 24.03
C ASP A 342 -6.08 54.07 23.28
N GLU A 343 -6.15 54.08 21.94
CA GLU A 343 -5.03 53.75 21.06
C GLU A 343 -3.89 54.78 21.21
N ARG A 344 -2.99 54.55 22.17
CA ARG A 344 -1.69 55.24 22.19
C ARG A 344 -0.67 54.53 21.34
N ILE A 345 -0.46 55.09 20.16
CA ILE A 345 0.65 54.85 19.25
C ILE A 345 1.99 55.23 19.94
N PRO A 346 3.00 54.35 20.02
CA PRO A 346 4.34 54.74 20.41
C PRO A 346 5.10 55.38 19.22
N PRO A 347 5.95 56.41 19.44
CA PRO A 347 6.65 57.07 18.35
C PRO A 347 7.87 56.28 17.87
N ASP A 348 8.12 56.40 16.57
CA ASP A 348 9.34 55.99 15.86
C ASP A 348 10.62 56.51 16.55
N GLU A 349 11.56 55.61 16.81
CA GLU A 349 12.97 55.97 17.01
C GLU A 349 13.79 55.54 15.78
N GLU A 350 13.93 56.47 14.84
CA GLU A 350 15.13 56.54 13.99
C GLU A 350 16.26 57.20 14.79
N ARG A 351 17.35 56.46 15.00
CA ARG A 351 18.73 57.01 14.95
C ARG A 351 19.79 55.94 14.75
#